data_AF-A0A178DTU5-F1
#
_entry.id   AF-A0A178DTU5-F1
#
_cell.length_a   1.000
_cell.length_b   1.000
_cell.length_c   1.000
_cell.angle_alpha   90.00
_cell.angle_beta   90.00
_cell.angle_gamma   90.00
#
_symmetry.space_group_name_H-M   'P 1'
#
loop_
_entity.id
_entity.type
_entity.pdbx_description
1 polymer ?
#
loop_
_entity_poly.entity_id
_entity_poly.type
_entity_poly.pdbx_seq_one_letter_code
_entity_poly.pdbx_strand_id
1 'polypeptide(L)'
;MEGIKQMKASSSIHARYVFVKPPSFETLEARLRSRGTENEEDIQKRLARAKAELEYADTAGVHDMIIINDDLEKAYKELHAFIYRPQNGI
;
A
#
# COMPACT_ATOMS: atom_id res chain seq x y z
N MET A 1 -4.22 4.59 -6.82
CA MET A 1 -4.94 5.67 -6.09
C MET A 1 -6.45 5.68 -6.26
N GLU A 2 -6.99 5.57 -7.49
CA GLU A 2 -8.42 5.81 -7.78
C GLU A 2 -9.41 4.98 -6.94
N GLY A 3 -9.08 3.72 -6.62
CA GLY A 3 -9.95 2.87 -5.80
C GLY A 3 -10.18 3.41 -4.38
N ILE A 4 -9.14 3.88 -3.69
CA ILE A 4 -9.26 4.42 -2.33
C ILE A 4 -10.07 5.72 -2.34
N LYS A 5 -9.82 6.59 -3.34
CA LYS A 5 -10.57 7.84 -3.49
C LYS A 5 -12.06 7.60 -3.70
N GLN A 6 -12.42 6.62 -4.53
CA GLN A 6 -13.82 6.24 -4.76
C GLN A 6 -14.47 5.66 -3.51
N MET A 7 -13.76 4.81 -2.76
CA MET A 7 -14.28 4.22 -1.51
C MET A 7 -14.46 5.28 -0.42
N LYS A 8 -13.53 6.21 -0.25
CA LYS A 8 -13.66 7.30 0.71
C LYS A 8 -14.75 8.31 0.35
N ALA A 9 -15.08 8.46 -0.93
CA ALA A 9 -16.21 9.28 -1.37
C ALA A 9 -17.58 8.61 -1.07
N SER A 10 -17.60 7.30 -0.82
CA SER A 10 -18.79 6.55 -0.47
C SER A 10 -18.95 6.45 1.06
N SER A 11 -19.80 7.31 1.62
CA SER A 11 -20.04 7.36 3.08
C SER A 11 -20.75 6.13 3.65
N SER A 12 -21.23 5.21 2.80
CA SER A 12 -21.92 3.98 3.21
C SER A 12 -20.98 2.82 3.53
N ILE A 13 -19.69 2.93 3.23
CA ILE A 13 -18.71 1.87 3.45
C ILE A 13 -17.76 2.27 4.57
N HIS A 14 -17.91 1.62 5.73
CA HIS A 14 -16.94 1.73 6.82
C HIS A 14 -15.77 0.76 6.60
N ALA A 15 -14.82 1.18 5.78
CA ALA A 15 -13.62 0.40 5.47
C ALA A 15 -12.43 0.82 6.35
N ARG A 16 -11.54 -0.14 6.61
CA ARG A 16 -10.19 0.14 7.11
C ARG A 16 -9.21 0.18 5.95
N TYR A 17 -8.43 1.24 5.85
CA TYR A 17 -7.49 1.49 4.77
C TYR A 17 -6.07 1.17 5.21
N VAL A 18 -5.51 0.09 4.67
CA VAL A 18 -4.11 -0.31 4.90
C VAL A 18 -3.30 -0.10 3.63
N PHE A 19 -2.15 0.55 3.75
CA PHE A 19 -1.17 0.63 2.68
C PHE A 19 0.03 -0.26 2.99
N VAL A 20 0.36 -1.18 2.08
CA VAL A 20 1.54 -2.05 2.21
C VAL A 20 2.60 -1.53 1.26
N LYS A 21 3.65 -0.91 1.80
CA LYS A 21 4.71 -0.29 1.01
C LYS A 21 6.01 -1.09 1.03
N PRO A 22 6.79 -1.10 -0.06
CA PRO A 22 8.15 -1.63 -0.05
C PRO A 22 9.03 -0.82 0.91
N PRO A 23 10.13 -1.38 1.44
CA PRO A 23 11.04 -0.66 2.33
C PRO A 23 11.77 0.49 1.66
N SER A 24 11.99 0.41 0.35
CA SER A 24 12.53 1.49 -0.47
C SER A 24 12.02 1.40 -1.89
N PHE A 25 12.13 2.52 -2.62
CA PHE A 25 11.82 2.55 -4.05
C PHE A 25 12.76 1.64 -4.87
N GLU A 26 14.03 1.58 -4.49
CA GLU A 26 15.02 0.69 -5.10
C GLU A 26 14.64 -0.79 -4.92
N THR A 27 14.14 -1.15 -3.73
CA THR A 27 13.65 -2.52 -3.47
C THR A 27 12.44 -2.85 -4.35
N LEU A 28 11.54 -1.88 -4.58
CA LEU A 28 10.41 -2.06 -5.48
C LEU A 28 10.87 -2.33 -6.92
N GLU A 29 11.78 -1.50 -7.42
CA GLU A 29 12.36 -1.65 -8.75
C GLU A 29 13.05 -3.00 -8.91
N ALA A 30 13.91 -3.38 -7.96
CA ALA A 30 14.58 -4.68 -7.98
C ALA A 30 13.57 -5.84 -8.01
N ARG A 31 12.50 -5.78 -7.21
CA ARG A 31 11.43 -6.79 -7.21
C ARG A 31 10.69 -6.85 -8.55
N LEU A 32 10.32 -5.73 -9.14
CA LEU A 32 9.64 -5.68 -10.45
C LEU A 32 10.52 -6.31 -11.55
N ARG A 33 11.80 -5.94 -11.59
CA ARG A 33 12.77 -6.48 -12.54
C ARG A 33 13.02 -7.97 -12.35
N SER A 34 13.14 -8.42 -11.10
CA SER A 34 13.40 -9.84 -10.78
C SER A 34 12.29 -10.79 -11.21
N ARG A 35 11.06 -10.30 -11.37
CA ARG A 35 9.93 -11.12 -11.84
C ARG A 35 10.12 -11.56 -13.29
N GLY A 36 10.85 -10.80 -14.10
CA GLY A 36 11.14 -11.13 -15.50
C GLY A 36 9.91 -11.25 -16.41
N THR A 37 8.73 -10.85 -15.94
CA THR A 37 7.46 -10.97 -16.68
C THR A 37 7.09 -9.71 -17.46
N GLU A 38 7.87 -8.64 -17.33
CA GLU A 38 7.53 -7.31 -17.85
C GLU A 38 8.70 -6.74 -18.65
N ASN A 39 8.40 -5.99 -19.71
CA ASN A 39 9.42 -5.26 -20.47
C ASN A 39 9.82 -3.97 -19.72
N GLU A 40 10.89 -3.32 -20.19
CA GLU A 40 11.41 -2.10 -19.56
C GLU A 40 10.37 -0.96 -19.50
N GLU A 41 9.60 -0.78 -20.57
CA GLU A 41 8.62 0.29 -20.66
C GLU A 41 7.51 0.13 -19.61
N ASP A 42 7.03 -1.10 -19.42
CA ASP A 42 6.00 -1.43 -18.43
C ASP A 42 6.54 -1.29 -17.00
N ILE A 43 7.80 -1.68 -16.76
CA ILE A 43 8.47 -1.46 -15.48
C ILE A 43 8.54 0.05 -15.16
N GLN A 44 8.98 0.88 -16.11
CA GLN A 44 9.06 2.33 -15.90
C GLN A 44 7.68 2.95 -15.64
N LYS A 45 6.64 2.54 -16.38
CA LYS A 45 5.25 2.99 -16.13
C LYS A 45 4.79 2.63 -14.72
N ARG A 46 5.08 1.42 -14.25
CA ARG A 46 4.74 0.99 -12.89
C ARG A 46 5.51 1.78 -11.84
N LEU A 47 6.80 2.01 -12.03
CA LEU A 47 7.63 2.78 -11.12
C LEU A 47 7.16 4.23 -11.00
N ALA A 48 6.84 4.87 -12.13
CA ALA A 48 6.28 6.22 -12.15
C ALA A 48 4.96 6.29 -11.36
N ARG A 49 4.06 5.31 -11.58
CA ARG A 49 2.81 5.22 -10.83
C ARG A 49 3.04 4.96 -9.33
N ALA A 50 3.96 4.07 -9.00
CA ALA A 50 4.27 3.72 -7.61
C ALA A 50 4.84 4.92 -6.85
N LYS A 51 5.63 5.78 -7.51
CA LYS A 51 6.13 7.03 -6.91
C LYS A 51 4.98 7.93 -6.46
N ALA A 52 4.01 8.18 -7.35
CA ALA A 52 2.83 8.97 -7.01
C ALA A 52 1.95 8.32 -5.93
N GLU A 53 1.86 6.97 -5.91
CA GLU A 53 1.13 6.24 -4.87
C GLU A 53 1.81 6.32 -3.50
N LEU A 54 3.15 6.28 -3.45
CA LEU A 54 3.93 6.44 -2.20
C LEU A 54 3.77 7.84 -1.62
N GLU A 55 3.88 8.88 -2.45
CA GLU A 55 3.67 10.27 -2.05
C GLU A 55 2.25 10.50 -1.50
N TYR A 56 1.24 9.93 -2.17
CA TYR A 56 -0.14 9.99 -1.69
C TYR A 56 -0.35 9.22 -0.38
N ALA A 57 0.32 8.08 -0.20
CA ALA A 57 0.21 7.29 1.02
C ALA A 57 0.81 7.98 2.24
N ASP A 58 1.86 8.79 2.07
CA ASP A 58 2.46 9.58 3.13
C ASP A 58 1.63 10.83 3.50
N THR A 59 0.55 11.12 2.76
CA THR A 59 -0.42 12.16 3.14
C THR A 59 -1.20 11.74 4.38
N ALA A 60 -1.20 12.58 5.42
CA ALA A 60 -1.88 12.30 6.68
C ALA A 60 -3.39 12.03 6.48
N GLY A 61 -3.91 11.00 7.16
CA GLY A 61 -5.34 10.65 7.14
C GLY A 61 -5.81 9.89 5.89
N VAL A 62 -4.92 9.58 4.94
CA VAL A 62 -5.28 8.74 3.77
C VAL A 62 -5.40 7.26 4.16
N HIS A 63 -4.51 6.75 4.99
CA HIS A 63 -4.54 5.37 5.45
C HIS A 63 -4.61 5.31 6.98
N ASP A 64 -5.35 4.32 7.49
CA ASP A 64 -5.43 4.05 8.92
C ASP A 64 -4.16 3.35 9.43
N MET A 65 -3.47 2.64 8.54
CA MET A 65 -2.18 2.01 8.82
C MET A 65 -1.30 1.92 7.56
N ILE A 66 0.00 2.10 7.75
CA ILE A 66 1.03 1.85 6.74
C ILE A 66 1.92 0.73 7.25
N ILE A 67 2.04 -0.36 6.49
CA ILE A 67 2.92 -1.49 6.76
C ILE A 67 4.11 -1.43 5.81
N ILE A 68 5.32 -1.56 6.35
CA ILE A 68 6.53 -1.74 5.55
C ILE A 68 6.73 -3.23 5.29
N ASN A 69 6.82 -3.62 4.01
CA ASN A 69 6.99 -5.02 3.59
C ASN A 69 8.46 -5.36 3.34
N ASP A 70 9.24 -5.27 4.42
CA ASP A 70 10.64 -5.69 4.52
C ASP A 70 10.75 -7.17 4.92
N ASP A 71 9.96 -7.59 5.90
CA ASP A 71 9.89 -8.96 6.42
C ASP A 71 8.44 -9.47 6.40
N LEU A 72 8.23 -10.66 5.82
CA LEU A 72 6.89 -11.22 5.63
C LEU A 72 6.18 -11.50 6.97
N GLU A 73 6.90 -12.08 7.93
CA GLU A 73 6.34 -12.47 9.23
C GLU A 73 5.92 -11.24 10.03
N LYS A 74 6.77 -10.21 10.06
CA LYS A 74 6.50 -8.94 10.71
C LYS A 74 5.32 -8.22 10.04
N ALA A 75 5.35 -8.06 8.72
CA ALA A 75 4.28 -7.40 7.97
C ALA A 75 2.93 -8.12 8.15
N TYR A 76 2.95 -9.46 8.18
CA TYR A 76 1.77 -10.26 8.45
C TYR A 76 1.22 -10.05 9.87
N LYS A 77 2.09 -10.06 10.88
CA LYS A 77 1.69 -9.82 12.27
C LYS A 77 1.10 -8.43 12.47
N GLU A 78 1.69 -7.40 11.85
CA GLU A 78 1.15 -6.04 11.87
C GLU A 78 -0.23 -5.97 11.22
N LEU A 79 -0.40 -6.57 10.03
CA LEU A 79 -1.67 -6.63 9.33
C LEU A 79 -2.73 -7.37 10.16
N HIS A 80 -2.39 -8.54 10.68
CA HIS A 80 -3.28 -9.38 11.48
C HIS A 80 -3.74 -8.63 12.73
N ALA A 81 -2.81 -8.05 13.48
CA ALA A 81 -3.13 -7.27 14.67
C ALA A 81 -4.09 -6.11 14.36
N PHE A 82 -3.88 -5.41 13.25
CA PHE A 82 -4.73 -4.30 12.84
C PHE A 82 -6.13 -4.72 12.40
N ILE A 83 -6.25 -5.81 11.63
CA ILE A 83 -7.55 -6.33 11.17
C ILE A 83 -8.43 -6.75 12.35
N TYR A 84 -7.85 -7.43 13.33
CA TYR A 84 -8.60 -7.95 14.49
C TYR A 84 -8.64 -7.00 15.68
N ARG A 85 -7.99 -5.83 15.61
CA ARG A 85 -8.10 -4.80 16.65
C ARG A 85 -9.57 -4.37 16.76
N PRO A 86 -10.16 -4.40 17.97
CA PRO A 86 -11.47 -3.80 18.20
C PRO A 86 -11.43 -2.33 17.80
N GLN A 87 -12.41 -1.89 17.01
CA GLN A 87 -12.64 -0.47 16.80
C GLN A 87 -13.43 0.04 18.01
N ASN A 88 -12.77 0.75 18.92
CA ASN A 88 -13.46 1.43 20.01
C ASN A 88 -14.36 2.51 19.39
N GLY A 89 -15.67 2.26 19.33
CA GLY A 89 -16.63 3.21 18.72
C GLY A 89 -17.86 2.60 18.03
N ILE A 90 -18.18 1.31 18.23
CA ILE A 90 -19.48 0.71 17.89
C ILE A 90 -20.02 0.03 19.14
#